data_AF-N6W7S9-F1
#
_entry.id   AF-N6W7S9-F1
#
_cell.length_a   1.000
_cell.length_b   1.000
_cell.length_c   1.000
_cell.angle_alpha   90.00
_cell.angle_beta   90.00
_cell.angle_gamma   90.00
#
_symmetry.space_group_name_H-M   'P 1'
#
loop_
_entity.id
_entity.type
_entity.pdbx_description
1 polymer ?
#
loop_
_entity_poly.entity_id
_entity_poly.type
_entity_poly.pdbx_seq_one_letter_code
_entity_poly.pdbx_strand_id
1 'polypeptide(L)'
;MKLLPNSAFTGAVLCTALFSLTSFAGTAMASPSADSSTPEGEWTQSSLEPSGKSSLVDPDDEVTEDLTQSSDHQAKYAPRSSFAPVNGPENANPANDDVADDAVVGEEVQAGPQQGSAQHPMEVEDGTWVVDNGRWKYRNQDGTFLTSRWATIDADVYCFDASGFIRTGWYKEDGSWYRLAATGQRLGGWHTEEGIWYYLDPDSGEMITGPIMSGGAEYYLHPNGVMATGWVHHAHRWHFYSASGAGVRGWVSDRGMWYYLDPQTGVMQTGSITVDGADYYLQPTGEMATGWVHHADRWHFYSASGAGVRGWGSDRGMWYYLDPQTGVMQTGSITVDGADYYLQPTGEMATGWVQHSDGWRFYDLSGVKRTGWIQWGYSWYYLQPGSGVMLAGTTQVIDGQPHTFMPDGKWVG
;
A
#
# COMPACT_ATOMS: atom_id res chain seq x y z
N MET A 1 -6.44 15.80 -69.89
CA MET A 1 -5.24 15.18 -70.47
C MET A 1 -4.06 16.10 -70.15
N LYS A 2 -3.15 15.67 -69.25
CA LYS A 2 -1.73 16.12 -69.06
C LYS A 2 -1.48 17.63 -68.76
N LEU A 3 -0.67 18.10 -67.82
CA LEU A 3 0.34 17.57 -66.88
C LEU A 3 0.59 18.63 -65.76
N LEU A 4 1.03 18.15 -64.59
CA LEU A 4 1.58 18.85 -63.39
C LEU A 4 3.03 19.38 -63.64
N PRO A 5 3.82 19.82 -62.62
CA PRO A 5 3.65 20.83 -61.55
C PRO A 5 4.91 21.74 -61.34
N ASN A 6 4.85 22.70 -60.41
CA ASN A 6 5.95 23.31 -59.64
C ASN A 6 5.29 24.06 -58.45
N SER A 7 5.78 24.17 -57.23
CA SER A 7 7.01 23.73 -56.56
C SER A 7 6.84 24.03 -55.04
N ALA A 8 7.17 23.04 -54.21
CA ALA A 8 7.83 23.08 -52.90
C ALA A 8 7.80 24.38 -52.03
N PHE A 9 7.30 24.26 -50.79
CA PHE A 9 7.91 24.90 -49.62
C PHE A 9 7.99 23.93 -48.44
N THR A 10 9.18 23.92 -47.85
CA THR A 10 9.76 23.03 -46.86
C THR A 10 9.40 23.47 -45.44
N GLY A 11 9.27 22.53 -44.50
CA GLY A 11 9.09 22.85 -43.09
C GLY A 11 9.01 21.61 -42.19
N ALA A 12 10.07 20.80 -42.17
CA ALA A 12 10.27 19.73 -41.20
C ALA A 12 10.98 20.30 -39.96
N VAL A 13 10.39 20.14 -38.78
CA VAL A 13 11.08 20.29 -37.49
C VAL A 13 11.39 18.88 -37.00
N LEU A 14 12.61 18.40 -37.31
CA LEU A 14 13.21 17.26 -36.62
C LEU A 14 14.01 17.79 -35.45
N CYS A 15 13.60 17.43 -34.23
CA CYS A 15 14.38 17.64 -33.02
C CYS A 15 15.28 16.42 -32.83
N THR A 16 16.50 16.47 -33.36
CA THR A 16 17.55 15.48 -33.12
C THR A 16 18.43 15.95 -31.97
N ALA A 17 18.32 15.29 -30.81
CA ALA A 17 19.31 15.40 -29.75
C ALA A 17 20.49 14.47 -30.05
N LEU A 18 21.63 15.08 -30.39
CA LEU A 18 22.94 14.45 -30.44
C LEU A 18 23.47 14.26 -29.01
N PHE A 19 23.63 13.01 -28.57
CA PHE A 19 24.59 12.68 -27.51
C PHE A 19 25.82 12.06 -28.15
N SER A 20 26.93 12.79 -28.10
CA SER A 20 28.23 12.33 -28.56
C SER A 20 28.77 11.27 -27.61
N LEU A 21 28.97 10.06 -28.13
CA LEU A 21 29.89 9.07 -27.56
C LEU A 21 31.32 9.60 -27.70
N THR A 22 32.00 9.86 -26.59
CA THR A 22 33.46 9.88 -26.56
C THR A 22 33.93 8.61 -25.86
N SER A 23 34.55 7.71 -26.65
CA SER A 23 35.34 6.61 -26.13
C SER A 23 36.66 7.16 -25.58
N PHE A 24 37.04 6.71 -24.39
CA PHE A 24 38.43 6.77 -23.93
C PHE A 24 38.83 5.36 -23.51
N ALA A 25 39.64 4.72 -24.35
CA ALA A 25 40.47 3.60 -23.96
C ALA A 25 41.68 4.17 -23.18
N GLY A 26 41.96 3.60 -22.02
CA GLY A 26 43.03 4.07 -21.13
C GLY A 26 43.47 2.97 -20.17
N THR A 27 44.27 2.06 -20.70
CA THR A 27 45.37 1.29 -20.11
C THR A 27 45.55 1.31 -18.58
N ALA A 28 45.63 0.09 -18.05
CA ALA A 28 46.12 -0.27 -16.72
C ALA A 28 47.55 0.26 -16.43
N MET A 29 47.75 0.83 -15.24
CA MET A 29 49.04 1.05 -14.58
C MET A 29 48.78 0.86 -13.07
N ALA A 30 49.21 -0.26 -12.48
CA ALA A 30 50.47 -0.39 -11.74
C ALA A 30 50.44 0.35 -10.39
N SER A 31 50.16 -0.42 -9.32
CA SER A 31 50.40 -0.02 -7.92
C SER A 31 51.89 0.23 -7.68
N PRO A 32 52.29 1.30 -6.98
CA PRO A 32 53.69 1.56 -6.70
C PRO A 32 54.21 0.68 -5.55
N SER A 33 55.35 0.03 -5.81
CA SER A 33 56.26 -0.53 -4.82
C SER A 33 57.08 0.57 -4.13
N ALA A 34 57.09 0.57 -2.81
CA ALA A 34 58.17 1.11 -1.95
C ALA A 34 58.04 0.35 -0.62
N ASP A 35 58.89 -0.64 -0.37
CA ASP A 35 60.21 -0.55 0.26
C ASP A 35 60.15 -0.40 1.79
N SER A 36 61.02 -1.21 2.38
CA SER A 36 61.26 -1.59 3.76
C SER A 36 61.45 -0.46 4.77
N SER A 37 60.83 -0.62 5.93
CA SER A 37 61.51 -0.48 7.24
C SER A 37 60.53 -0.78 8.38
N THR A 38 60.84 -1.85 9.13
CA THR A 38 60.35 -2.09 10.49
C THR A 38 60.81 -0.93 11.41
N PRO A 39 60.03 -0.62 12.45
CA PRO A 39 60.38 -1.20 13.74
C PRO A 39 59.18 -1.70 14.56
N GLU A 40 59.53 -2.64 15.44
CA GLU A 40 58.73 -3.28 16.46
C GLU A 40 58.05 -2.26 17.38
N GLY A 41 56.80 -2.53 17.73
CA GLY A 41 56.02 -1.78 18.70
C GLY A 41 54.86 -2.63 19.19
N GLU A 42 54.97 -3.07 20.43
CA GLU A 42 54.03 -3.90 21.19
C GLU A 42 52.58 -3.38 21.12
N TRP A 43 51.64 -4.26 20.81
CA TRP A 43 50.22 -4.02 21.05
C TRP A 43 49.70 -5.01 22.09
N THR A 44 49.48 -4.48 23.30
CA THR A 44 48.67 -5.13 24.33
C THR A 44 47.21 -5.19 23.87
N GLN A 45 46.68 -6.40 23.70
CA GLN A 45 45.27 -6.63 23.38
C GLN A 45 44.40 -6.33 24.61
N SER A 46 43.67 -5.23 24.56
CA SER A 46 42.54 -4.97 25.46
C SER A 46 41.34 -5.79 25.00
N SER A 47 40.93 -6.70 25.87
CA SER A 47 39.68 -7.44 25.82
C SER A 47 38.49 -6.50 25.72
N LEU A 48 37.64 -6.69 24.71
CA LEU A 48 36.29 -6.13 24.61
C LEU A 48 35.41 -7.22 24.03
N GLU A 49 34.70 -7.93 24.91
CA GLU A 49 33.60 -8.81 24.55
C GLU A 49 32.38 -7.96 24.12
N PRO A 50 31.67 -8.32 23.04
CA PRO A 50 30.29 -7.88 22.86
C PRO A 50 29.34 -8.93 23.44
N SER A 51 28.64 -8.53 24.49
CA SER A 51 27.47 -9.21 25.03
C SER A 51 26.34 -9.22 24.00
N GLY A 52 25.99 -10.40 23.49
CA GLY A 52 24.80 -10.64 22.68
C GLY A 52 24.50 -12.12 22.65
N LYS A 53 23.39 -12.53 23.29
CA LYS A 53 22.95 -13.92 23.38
C LYS A 53 22.74 -14.51 21.98
N SER A 54 23.71 -15.28 21.50
CA SER A 54 23.57 -16.27 20.45
C SER A 54 23.79 -17.64 21.08
N SER A 55 23.00 -18.65 20.70
CA SER A 55 23.12 -19.99 21.26
C SER A 55 24.42 -20.64 20.75
N LEU A 56 25.48 -20.50 21.54
CA LEU A 56 26.72 -21.24 21.36
C LEU A 56 26.47 -22.68 21.79
N VAL A 57 26.39 -23.59 20.82
CA VAL A 57 26.49 -25.02 21.09
C VAL A 57 27.95 -25.40 20.87
N ASP A 58 28.67 -25.63 21.98
CA ASP A 58 30.00 -26.25 21.97
C ASP A 58 29.86 -27.73 21.54
N PRO A 59 30.85 -28.32 20.86
CA PRO A 59 30.78 -29.71 20.39
C PRO A 59 30.94 -30.78 21.49
N ASP A 60 30.77 -30.44 22.78
CA ASP A 60 31.16 -31.28 23.93
C ASP A 60 30.00 -32.01 24.66
N ASP A 61 28.79 -32.16 24.09
CA ASP A 61 27.70 -32.95 24.72
C ASP A 61 27.25 -34.17 23.89
N GLU A 62 27.75 -35.36 24.24
CA GLU A 62 27.13 -36.64 23.87
C GLU A 62 25.98 -36.95 24.83
N VAL A 63 24.74 -37.01 24.31
CA VAL A 63 23.62 -37.70 24.98
C VAL A 63 23.15 -38.82 24.06
N THR A 64 23.22 -40.04 24.59
CA THR A 64 22.79 -41.30 23.98
C THR A 64 21.32 -41.28 23.55
N GLU A 65 21.07 -41.79 22.33
CA GLU A 65 19.75 -41.94 21.71
C GLU A 65 18.81 -42.92 22.44
N ASP A 66 17.51 -42.62 22.41
CA ASP A 66 16.47 -43.65 22.32
C ASP A 66 15.51 -43.28 21.17
N LEU A 67 15.35 -44.22 20.24
CA LEU A 67 14.63 -44.09 18.98
C LEU A 67 13.17 -44.50 19.16
N THR A 68 12.22 -43.61 18.86
CA THR A 68 10.93 -44.02 18.29
C THR A 68 10.42 -43.02 17.25
N GLN A 69 9.95 -43.58 16.14
CA GLN A 69 9.40 -42.91 14.96
C GLN A 69 8.05 -42.23 15.24
N SER A 70 7.82 -41.06 14.65
CA SER A 70 6.53 -40.70 14.04
C SER A 70 6.67 -39.46 13.16
N SER A 71 6.26 -39.59 11.90
CA SER A 71 6.03 -38.52 10.95
C SER A 71 4.95 -37.56 11.42
N ASP A 72 5.10 -36.28 11.02
CA ASP A 72 4.17 -35.14 11.07
C ASP A 72 4.65 -34.01 11.95
N HIS A 73 5.40 -33.04 11.40
CA HIS A 73 5.42 -31.65 11.88
C HIS A 73 6.19 -30.73 10.92
N GLN A 74 5.47 -30.01 10.05
CA GLN A 74 6.00 -28.84 9.34
C GLN A 74 4.99 -27.69 9.41
N ALA A 75 4.86 -27.09 10.61
CA ALA A 75 4.23 -25.79 10.85
C ALA A 75 4.44 -25.38 12.31
N LYS A 76 5.67 -25.01 12.72
CA LYS A 76 5.91 -24.52 14.09
C LYS A 76 7.22 -23.76 14.29
N TYR A 77 7.61 -22.91 13.35
CA TYR A 77 8.69 -21.95 13.58
C TYR A 77 8.29 -20.59 13.00
N ALA A 78 7.77 -19.73 13.87
CA ALA A 78 7.48 -18.34 13.56
C ALA A 78 8.43 -17.45 14.38
N PRO A 79 9.02 -16.38 13.81
CA PRO A 79 9.62 -15.34 14.62
C PRO A 79 8.52 -14.69 15.48
N ARG A 80 8.76 -14.57 16.79
CA ARG A 80 7.77 -14.14 17.77
C ARG A 80 7.24 -12.73 17.46
N SER A 81 5.94 -12.61 17.21
CA SER A 81 5.20 -11.35 17.16
C SER A 81 3.93 -11.46 18.00
N SER A 82 3.67 -10.42 18.80
CA SER A 82 2.55 -10.29 19.72
C SER A 82 1.41 -9.48 19.09
N PHE A 83 0.19 -9.73 19.58
CA PHE A 83 -1.12 -9.07 19.36
C PHE A 83 -2.08 -9.79 18.42
N ALA A 84 -3.27 -10.09 18.97
CA ALA A 84 -4.45 -10.62 18.29
C ALA A 84 -5.63 -9.66 18.53
N PRO A 85 -6.47 -9.37 17.53
CA PRO A 85 -7.73 -8.68 17.74
C PRO A 85 -8.93 -9.65 17.89
N VAL A 86 -9.94 -9.12 18.56
CA VAL A 86 -11.15 -9.76 19.09
C VAL A 86 -12.25 -9.87 18.01
N ASN A 87 -12.98 -10.98 18.01
CA ASN A 87 -14.14 -11.26 17.17
C ASN A 87 -15.47 -10.73 17.76
N GLY A 88 -16.38 -10.34 16.87
CA GLY A 88 -17.82 -10.25 17.10
C GLY A 88 -18.56 -9.75 15.84
N PRO A 89 -19.87 -9.98 15.71
CA PRO A 89 -20.48 -11.30 15.50
C PRO A 89 -21.23 -11.41 14.16
N GLU A 90 -21.41 -12.66 13.71
CA GLU A 90 -22.36 -13.08 12.67
C GLU A 90 -23.82 -12.85 13.11
N ASN A 91 -24.71 -12.44 12.19
CA ASN A 91 -25.97 -13.18 12.01
C ASN A 91 -26.73 -12.86 10.71
N ALA A 92 -27.32 -13.96 10.21
CA ALA A 92 -28.64 -14.10 9.57
C ALA A 92 -28.95 -13.47 8.21
N ASN A 93 -28.96 -14.36 7.22
CA ASN A 93 -29.92 -14.40 6.11
C ASN A 93 -31.38 -14.52 6.64
N PRO A 94 -32.41 -14.09 5.87
CA PRO A 94 -33.16 -15.11 5.15
C PRO A 94 -33.60 -14.72 3.72
N ALA A 95 -33.90 -15.78 2.98
CA ALA A 95 -34.24 -15.87 1.57
C ALA A 95 -35.73 -15.60 1.23
N ASN A 96 -36.02 -15.78 -0.08
CA ASN A 96 -37.29 -15.97 -0.78
C ASN A 96 -37.89 -14.69 -1.39
N ASP A 97 -38.53 -14.68 -2.55
CA ASP A 97 -38.72 -15.57 -3.71
C ASP A 97 -39.53 -14.74 -4.74
N ASP A 98 -39.66 -15.25 -5.97
CA ASP A 98 -40.76 -14.99 -6.92
C ASP A 98 -40.71 -13.80 -7.91
N VAL A 99 -40.25 -14.14 -9.13
CA VAL A 99 -41.00 -14.19 -10.42
C VAL A 99 -41.91 -13.02 -10.85
N ALA A 100 -41.48 -12.39 -11.97
CA ALA A 100 -42.19 -11.85 -13.15
C ALA A 100 -43.48 -11.03 -13.01
N ASP A 101 -43.55 -9.89 -13.73
CA ASP A 101 -44.43 -9.79 -14.90
C ASP A 101 -44.04 -8.64 -15.85
N ASP A 102 -44.46 -8.84 -17.10
CA ASP A 102 -44.23 -8.08 -18.31
C ASP A 102 -45.16 -6.85 -18.43
N ALA A 103 -44.84 -6.04 -19.43
CA ALA A 103 -45.40 -4.75 -19.82
C ALA A 103 -46.93 -4.55 -19.78
N VAL A 104 -47.37 -3.31 -19.48
CA VAL A 104 -48.48 -2.65 -20.20
C VAL A 104 -48.23 -1.14 -20.35
N VAL A 105 -48.35 -0.68 -21.59
CA VAL A 105 -48.45 0.71 -22.04
C VAL A 105 -49.89 1.21 -21.93
N GLY A 106 -50.08 2.44 -21.46
CA GLY A 106 -51.32 3.23 -21.47
C GLY A 106 -51.15 4.38 -20.49
N GLU A 107 -51.60 5.61 -20.69
CA GLU A 107 -52.43 6.25 -21.71
C GLU A 107 -52.25 7.76 -21.47
N GLU A 108 -52.22 8.59 -22.51
CA GLU A 108 -52.13 10.05 -22.39
C GLU A 108 -53.33 10.60 -21.61
N VAL A 109 -53.07 11.21 -20.44
CA VAL A 109 -54.04 12.02 -19.71
C VAL A 109 -53.67 13.48 -19.89
N GLN A 110 -54.58 14.26 -20.49
CA GLN A 110 -54.43 15.68 -20.76
C GLN A 110 -54.09 16.48 -19.49
N ALA A 111 -52.99 17.24 -19.54
CA ALA A 111 -52.56 18.11 -18.46
C ALA A 111 -53.45 19.36 -18.35
N GLY A 112 -54.02 19.59 -17.16
CA GLY A 112 -54.52 20.90 -16.73
C GLY A 112 -53.37 21.94 -16.61
N PRO A 113 -53.64 23.17 -16.16
CA PRO A 113 -52.66 24.26 -16.20
C PRO A 113 -51.37 23.83 -15.48
N GLN A 114 -50.26 23.79 -16.22
CA GLN A 114 -48.98 23.28 -15.72
C GLN A 114 -48.59 24.04 -14.45
N GLN A 115 -48.70 23.37 -13.29
CA GLN A 115 -48.14 23.87 -12.04
C GLN A 115 -46.61 23.77 -12.19
N GLY A 116 -45.93 24.93 -12.17
CA GLY A 116 -44.47 24.97 -12.26
C GLY A 116 -43.85 24.11 -11.15
N SER A 117 -43.04 23.13 -11.54
CA SER A 117 -42.30 22.25 -10.63
C SER A 117 -40.88 22.76 -10.45
N ALA A 118 -40.14 22.24 -9.47
CA ALA A 118 -38.76 22.65 -9.24
C ALA A 118 -37.86 22.45 -10.48
N GLN A 119 -38.11 21.40 -11.26
CA GLN A 119 -37.37 21.07 -12.49
C GLN A 119 -37.84 21.88 -13.71
N HIS A 120 -39.08 22.37 -13.70
CA HIS A 120 -39.63 23.21 -14.77
C HIS A 120 -40.38 24.39 -14.12
N PRO A 121 -39.63 25.36 -13.56
CA PRO A 121 -40.23 26.53 -12.94
C PRO A 121 -40.93 27.37 -14.00
N MET A 122 -42.09 27.91 -13.65
CA MET A 122 -42.84 28.78 -14.56
C MET A 122 -42.11 30.13 -14.69
N GLU A 123 -41.74 30.54 -15.90
CA GLU A 123 -41.24 31.89 -16.13
C GLU A 123 -42.35 32.91 -15.89
N VAL A 124 -42.04 33.94 -15.10
CA VAL A 124 -42.97 35.02 -14.78
C VAL A 124 -42.37 36.32 -15.28
N GLU A 125 -42.92 36.84 -16.37
CA GLU A 125 -42.36 38.00 -17.08
C GLU A 125 -42.61 39.33 -16.35
N ASP A 126 -43.69 39.44 -15.56
CA ASP A 126 -44.07 40.72 -14.96
C ASP A 126 -44.81 40.59 -13.61
N GLY A 127 -44.46 41.45 -12.64
CA GLY A 127 -45.13 41.53 -11.35
C GLY A 127 -44.41 42.40 -10.33
N THR A 128 -44.82 42.30 -9.06
CA THR A 128 -44.26 43.08 -7.96
C THR A 128 -44.11 42.23 -6.69
N TRP A 129 -42.94 42.32 -6.07
CA TRP A 129 -42.71 41.76 -4.74
C TRP A 129 -43.47 42.56 -3.68
N VAL A 130 -44.21 41.87 -2.82
CA VAL A 130 -45.03 42.45 -1.74
C VAL A 130 -44.62 41.82 -0.42
N VAL A 131 -44.34 42.65 0.59
CA VAL A 131 -44.13 42.19 1.97
C VAL A 131 -45.44 42.19 2.72
N ASP A 132 -45.74 41.07 3.37
CA ASP A 132 -46.84 40.94 4.32
C ASP A 132 -46.36 40.18 5.56
N ASN A 133 -46.55 40.77 6.75
CA ASN A 133 -46.07 40.25 8.03
C ASN A 133 -44.58 39.81 8.03
N GLY A 134 -43.72 40.57 7.34
CA GLY A 134 -42.29 40.28 7.26
C GLY A 134 -41.91 39.11 6.32
N ARG A 135 -42.86 38.55 5.59
CA ARG A 135 -42.63 37.52 4.56
C ARG A 135 -42.97 38.07 3.18
N TRP A 136 -42.32 37.53 2.16
CA TRP A 136 -42.49 38.00 0.78
C TRP A 136 -43.52 37.17 0.02
N LYS A 137 -44.32 37.86 -0.80
CA LYS A 137 -45.23 37.31 -1.81
C LYS A 137 -44.91 37.96 -3.15
N TYR A 138 -45.29 37.32 -4.26
CA TYR A 138 -45.18 37.92 -5.59
C TYR A 138 -46.57 38.12 -6.19
N ARG A 139 -46.87 39.37 -6.56
CA ARG A 139 -48.16 39.78 -7.13
C ARG A 139 -48.01 40.01 -8.63
N ASN A 140 -48.74 39.23 -9.42
CA ASN A 140 -48.84 39.37 -10.87
C ASN A 140 -49.48 40.72 -11.25
N GLN A 141 -49.34 41.13 -12.51
CA GLN A 141 -49.97 42.37 -13.02
C GLN A 141 -51.50 42.37 -12.90
N ASP A 142 -52.14 41.21 -13.00
CA ASP A 142 -53.59 41.05 -12.83
C ASP A 142 -54.06 41.17 -11.37
N GLY A 143 -53.14 41.40 -10.43
CA GLY A 143 -53.39 41.54 -9.00
C GLY A 143 -53.44 40.22 -8.24
N THR A 144 -53.35 39.07 -8.91
CA THR A 144 -53.29 37.76 -8.27
C THR A 144 -51.89 37.48 -7.69
N PHE A 145 -51.79 36.53 -6.75
CA PHE A 145 -50.52 36.13 -6.17
C PHE A 145 -50.09 34.76 -6.68
N LEU A 146 -48.78 34.55 -6.83
CA LEU A 146 -48.22 33.21 -7.02
C LEU A 146 -48.43 32.38 -5.75
N THR A 147 -48.91 31.15 -5.91
CA THR A 147 -49.17 30.20 -4.82
C THR A 147 -48.84 28.78 -5.26
N SER A 148 -48.38 27.94 -4.32
CA SER A 148 -48.14 26.49 -4.49
C SER A 148 -47.38 26.12 -5.77
N ARG A 149 -46.25 26.79 -6.05
CA ARG A 149 -45.50 26.57 -7.29
C ARG A 149 -44.06 27.02 -7.20
N TRP A 150 -43.26 26.56 -8.14
CA TRP A 150 -41.98 27.15 -8.49
C TRP A 150 -42.14 28.16 -9.62
N ALA A 151 -41.41 29.27 -9.52
CA ALA A 151 -41.41 30.32 -10.53
C ALA A 151 -40.01 30.91 -10.71
N THR A 152 -39.66 31.21 -11.96
CA THR A 152 -38.47 31.96 -12.33
C THR A 152 -38.84 33.43 -12.44
N ILE A 153 -38.17 34.28 -11.65
CA ILE A 153 -38.38 35.73 -11.58
C ILE A 153 -37.00 36.38 -11.62
N ASP A 154 -36.75 37.24 -12.61
CA ASP A 154 -35.46 37.92 -12.79
C ASP A 154 -34.25 36.97 -12.78
N ALA A 155 -34.38 35.83 -13.48
CA ALA A 155 -33.42 34.71 -13.57
C ALA A 155 -33.21 33.86 -12.30
N ASP A 156 -33.80 34.25 -11.16
CA ASP A 156 -33.77 33.46 -9.94
C ASP A 156 -35.03 32.58 -9.82
N VAL A 157 -34.88 31.40 -9.21
CA VAL A 157 -35.99 30.46 -8.99
C VAL A 157 -36.49 30.55 -7.55
N TYR A 158 -37.80 30.65 -7.37
CA TYR A 158 -38.47 30.77 -6.07
C TYR A 158 -39.58 29.72 -5.92
N CYS A 159 -39.82 29.25 -4.70
CA CYS A 159 -40.95 28.37 -4.38
C CYS A 159 -41.95 29.09 -3.47
N PHE A 160 -43.24 29.07 -3.82
CA PHE A 160 -44.32 29.69 -3.07
C PHE A 160 -45.18 28.65 -2.36
N ASP A 161 -45.52 28.90 -1.10
CA ASP A 161 -46.47 28.08 -0.34
C ASP A 161 -47.93 28.33 -0.78
N ALA A 162 -48.88 27.58 -0.19
CA ALA A 162 -50.30 27.69 -0.53
C ALA A 162 -50.93 29.04 -0.15
N SER A 163 -50.31 29.78 0.76
CA SER A 163 -50.72 31.13 1.13
C SER A 163 -50.04 32.20 0.27
N GLY A 164 -49.16 31.79 -0.65
CA GLY A 164 -48.43 32.63 -1.61
C GLY A 164 -47.20 33.32 -1.04
N PHE A 165 -46.73 32.88 0.12
CA PHE A 165 -45.46 33.36 0.65
C PHE A 165 -44.31 32.52 0.10
N ILE A 166 -43.15 33.14 -0.11
CA ILE A 166 -41.94 32.40 -0.45
C ILE A 166 -41.57 31.42 0.66
N ARG A 167 -41.04 30.28 0.25
CA ARG A 167 -40.34 29.33 1.10
C ARG A 167 -38.89 29.76 1.25
N THR A 168 -38.31 29.45 2.40
CA THR A 168 -36.89 29.64 2.71
C THR A 168 -36.40 28.41 3.46
N GLY A 169 -35.10 28.18 3.49
CA GLY A 169 -34.53 27.03 4.20
C GLY A 169 -34.55 25.74 3.38
N TRP A 170 -34.46 24.60 4.07
CA TRP A 170 -34.61 23.29 3.45
C TRP A 170 -36.08 23.00 3.13
N TYR A 171 -36.34 22.58 1.90
CA TYR A 171 -37.67 22.22 1.43
C TYR A 171 -37.62 20.91 0.66
N LYS A 172 -38.56 20.01 0.92
CA LYS A 172 -38.67 18.73 0.23
C LYS A 172 -39.90 18.71 -0.66
N GLU A 173 -39.71 18.36 -1.93
CA GLU A 173 -40.77 18.20 -2.92
C GLU A 173 -40.46 16.99 -3.80
N ASP A 174 -41.47 16.16 -4.05
CA ASP A 174 -41.39 14.98 -4.93
C ASP A 174 -40.19 14.05 -4.64
N GLY A 175 -39.82 13.95 -3.36
CA GLY A 175 -38.71 13.10 -2.91
C GLY A 175 -37.35 13.80 -2.88
N SER A 176 -37.18 14.90 -3.61
CA SER A 176 -35.94 15.69 -3.67
C SER A 176 -35.91 16.79 -2.61
N TRP A 177 -34.74 17.02 -2.04
CA TRP A 177 -34.49 18.15 -1.15
C TRP A 177 -33.93 19.33 -1.94
N TYR A 178 -34.35 20.53 -1.57
CA TYR A 178 -33.89 21.79 -2.13
C TYR A 178 -33.48 22.71 -1.00
N ARG A 179 -32.53 23.59 -1.28
CA ARG A 179 -32.13 24.65 -0.35
C ARG A 179 -32.52 26.01 -0.91
N LEU A 180 -33.30 26.76 -0.13
CA LEU A 180 -33.74 28.11 -0.46
C LEU A 180 -33.04 29.13 0.46
N ALA A 181 -32.49 30.19 -0.12
CA ALA A 181 -31.87 31.29 0.60
C ALA A 181 -32.86 31.97 1.56
N ALA A 182 -32.36 32.77 2.51
CA ALA A 182 -33.21 33.58 3.38
C ALA A 182 -34.06 34.59 2.58
N THR A 183 -33.60 34.97 1.40
CA THR A 183 -34.26 35.84 0.42
C THR A 183 -35.16 35.07 -0.57
N GLY A 184 -35.19 33.74 -0.49
CA GLY A 184 -36.11 32.88 -1.26
C GLY A 184 -35.52 32.22 -2.51
N GLN A 185 -34.37 32.67 -3.00
CA GLN A 185 -33.73 32.06 -4.17
C GLN A 185 -33.40 30.59 -3.92
N ARG A 186 -33.65 29.74 -4.92
CA ARG A 186 -33.15 28.36 -4.98
C ARG A 186 -31.64 28.37 -5.14
N LEU A 187 -30.95 27.68 -4.23
CA LEU A 187 -29.51 27.50 -4.29
C LEU A 187 -29.13 26.38 -5.26
N GLY A 188 -27.90 26.45 -5.77
CA GLY A 188 -27.23 25.45 -6.59
C GLY A 188 -25.74 25.38 -6.23
N GLY A 189 -25.10 24.26 -6.55
CA GLY A 189 -23.70 23.99 -6.21
C GLY A 189 -23.47 23.67 -4.73
N TRP A 190 -22.25 23.95 -4.26
CA TRP A 190 -21.86 23.69 -2.87
C TRP A 190 -22.58 24.62 -1.88
N HIS A 191 -23.15 24.03 -0.84
CA HIS A 191 -23.78 24.74 0.27
C HIS A 191 -23.24 24.22 1.61
N THR A 192 -23.09 25.10 2.60
CA THR A 192 -22.64 24.71 3.94
C THR A 192 -23.51 25.31 5.03
N GLU A 193 -23.80 24.50 6.05
CA GLU A 193 -24.46 24.91 7.30
C GLU A 193 -23.67 24.34 8.47
N GLU A 194 -23.16 25.21 9.34
CA GLU A 194 -22.41 24.81 10.53
C GLU A 194 -21.22 23.87 10.23
N GLY A 195 -20.59 24.03 9.06
CA GLY A 195 -19.47 23.20 8.61
C GLY A 195 -19.87 21.87 7.96
N ILE A 196 -21.16 21.56 7.89
CA ILE A 196 -21.69 20.42 7.14
C ILE A 196 -21.91 20.86 5.70
N TRP A 197 -21.31 20.13 4.76
CA TRP A 197 -21.38 20.44 3.33
C TRP A 197 -22.42 19.59 2.62
N TYR A 198 -23.10 20.20 1.67
CA TYR A 198 -24.08 19.61 0.78
C TYR A 198 -23.79 20.05 -0.65
N TYR A 199 -24.27 19.29 -1.62
CA TYR A 199 -24.22 19.69 -3.03
C TYR A 199 -25.63 19.71 -3.60
N LEU A 200 -26.00 20.84 -4.18
CA LEU A 200 -27.26 21.06 -4.88
C LEU A 200 -26.94 21.05 -6.37
N ASP A 201 -27.72 20.34 -7.17
CA ASP A 201 -27.57 20.37 -8.62
C ASP A 201 -27.71 21.83 -9.12
N PRO A 202 -26.74 22.38 -9.87
CA PRO A 202 -26.83 23.77 -10.33
C PRO A 202 -28.06 24.03 -11.21
N ASP A 203 -28.48 23.04 -12.00
CA ASP A 203 -29.55 23.20 -12.98
C ASP A 203 -30.92 22.98 -12.34
N SER A 204 -31.14 21.86 -11.64
CA SER A 204 -32.42 21.52 -11.02
C SER A 204 -32.57 22.01 -9.57
N GLY A 205 -31.46 22.14 -8.84
CA GLY A 205 -31.42 22.52 -7.41
C GLY A 205 -31.66 21.36 -6.46
N GLU A 206 -31.80 20.16 -6.99
CA GLU A 206 -31.96 18.96 -6.20
C GLU A 206 -30.69 18.67 -5.40
N MET A 207 -30.83 18.36 -4.13
CA MET A 207 -29.73 17.92 -3.30
C MET A 207 -29.24 16.56 -3.77
N ILE A 208 -27.98 16.52 -4.21
CA ILE A 208 -27.35 15.32 -4.73
C ILE A 208 -26.90 14.41 -3.59
N THR A 209 -27.04 13.10 -3.83
CA THR A 209 -26.44 12.04 -3.03
C THR A 209 -25.58 11.16 -3.93
N GLY A 210 -24.62 10.43 -3.36
CA GLY A 210 -23.68 9.60 -4.10
C GLY A 210 -22.48 10.38 -4.65
N PRO A 211 -21.73 9.80 -5.61
CA PRO A 211 -20.52 10.39 -6.15
C PRO A 211 -20.82 11.58 -7.07
N ILE A 212 -20.00 12.63 -6.98
CA ILE A 212 -20.02 13.78 -7.90
C ILE A 212 -18.60 14.15 -8.32
N MET A 213 -18.49 14.82 -9.47
CA MET A 213 -17.26 15.49 -9.91
C MET A 213 -17.44 17.00 -9.81
N SER A 214 -16.54 17.66 -9.09
CA SER A 214 -16.57 19.12 -8.94
C SER A 214 -15.14 19.67 -8.92
N GLY A 215 -14.85 20.67 -9.75
CA GLY A 215 -13.53 21.30 -9.81
C GLY A 215 -12.38 20.33 -10.13
N GLY A 216 -12.65 19.25 -10.85
CA GLY A 216 -11.65 18.22 -11.20
C GLY A 216 -11.37 17.17 -10.13
N ALA A 217 -12.05 17.24 -8.97
CA ALA A 217 -11.97 16.25 -7.91
C ALA A 217 -13.30 15.51 -7.75
N GLU A 218 -13.22 14.26 -7.29
CA GLU A 218 -14.37 13.45 -6.91
C GLU A 218 -14.76 13.74 -5.46
N TYR A 219 -16.05 13.80 -5.18
CA TYR A 219 -16.62 13.90 -3.83
C TYR A 219 -17.72 12.85 -3.70
N TYR A 220 -18.07 12.53 -2.46
CA TYR A 220 -19.20 11.65 -2.16
C TYR A 220 -20.14 12.32 -1.18
N LEU A 221 -21.42 12.35 -1.51
CA LEU A 221 -22.47 12.81 -0.64
C LEU A 221 -23.17 11.59 -0.05
N HIS A 222 -23.21 11.46 1.27
CA HIS A 222 -23.94 10.40 1.94
C HIS A 222 -25.45 10.44 1.58
N PRO A 223 -26.22 9.37 1.85
CA PRO A 223 -27.66 9.35 1.56
C PRO A 223 -28.48 10.48 2.20
N ASN A 224 -27.94 11.13 3.25
CA ASN A 224 -28.54 12.31 3.88
C ASN A 224 -28.05 13.66 3.28
N GLY A 225 -27.29 13.62 2.18
CA GLY A 225 -26.71 14.77 1.49
C GLY A 225 -25.41 15.30 2.07
N VAL A 226 -24.96 14.80 3.20
CA VAL A 226 -23.73 15.27 3.86
C VAL A 226 -22.50 14.81 3.08
N MET A 227 -21.62 15.74 2.75
CA MET A 227 -20.33 15.44 2.11
C MET A 227 -19.48 14.56 3.02
N ALA A 228 -18.98 13.48 2.45
CA ALA A 228 -18.13 12.53 3.14
C ALA A 228 -16.71 13.05 3.34
N THR A 229 -16.11 12.63 4.45
CA THR A 229 -14.68 12.72 4.72
C THR A 229 -14.23 11.41 5.34
N GLY A 230 -12.95 11.08 5.22
CA GLY A 230 -12.39 9.80 5.66
C GLY A 230 -12.83 8.61 4.80
N TRP A 231 -12.86 7.44 5.41
CA TRP A 231 -13.18 6.17 4.75
C TRP A 231 -14.67 6.06 4.43
N VAL A 232 -14.98 5.74 3.17
CA VAL A 232 -16.35 5.44 2.72
C VAL A 232 -16.35 4.12 1.97
N HIS A 233 -17.29 3.25 2.33
CA HIS A 233 -17.56 2.03 1.60
C HIS A 233 -18.81 2.20 0.73
N HIS A 234 -18.64 2.22 -0.59
CA HIS A 234 -19.74 2.28 -1.54
C HIS A 234 -19.43 1.43 -2.77
N ALA A 235 -20.46 0.92 -3.43
CA ALA A 235 -20.32 -0.02 -4.57
C ALA A 235 -19.37 -1.20 -4.26
N HIS A 236 -19.43 -1.72 -3.02
CA HIS A 236 -18.59 -2.82 -2.52
C HIS A 236 -17.08 -2.55 -2.52
N ARG A 237 -16.65 -1.28 -2.54
CA ARG A 237 -15.25 -0.88 -2.53
C ARG A 237 -15.01 0.27 -1.53
N TRP A 238 -13.83 0.28 -0.92
CA TRP A 238 -13.41 1.35 -0.02
C TRP A 238 -12.73 2.48 -0.79
N HIS A 239 -13.08 3.71 -0.44
CA HIS A 239 -12.46 4.95 -0.91
C HIS A 239 -12.12 5.81 0.30
N PHE A 240 -11.21 6.76 0.12
CA PHE A 240 -10.86 7.72 1.15
C PHE A 240 -11.04 9.14 0.63
N TYR A 241 -11.75 9.98 1.39
CA TYR A 241 -11.96 11.39 1.11
C TYR A 241 -11.17 12.22 2.13
N SER A 242 -10.42 13.21 1.65
CA SER A 242 -9.65 14.10 2.51
C SER A 242 -10.55 14.98 3.39
N ALA A 243 -9.98 15.77 4.29
CA ALA A 243 -10.75 16.71 5.12
C ALA A 243 -11.51 17.77 4.31
N SER A 244 -11.10 18.06 3.06
CA SER A 244 -11.85 18.93 2.14
C SER A 244 -12.97 18.19 1.41
N GLY A 245 -13.11 16.88 1.60
CA GLY A 245 -14.05 16.02 0.89
C GLY A 245 -13.56 15.53 -0.47
N ALA A 246 -12.39 15.99 -0.94
CA ALA A 246 -11.83 15.52 -2.21
C ALA A 246 -11.32 14.08 -2.08
N GLY A 247 -11.69 13.23 -3.03
CA GLY A 247 -11.28 11.83 -3.12
C GLY A 247 -9.77 11.69 -3.29
N VAL A 248 -9.15 10.90 -2.43
CA VAL A 248 -7.70 10.66 -2.42
C VAL A 248 -7.33 9.58 -3.43
N ARG A 249 -6.13 9.71 -3.99
CA ARG A 249 -5.49 8.80 -4.94
C ARG A 249 -4.07 8.52 -4.45
N GLY A 250 -3.56 7.30 -4.68
CA GLY A 250 -2.24 6.88 -4.22
C GLY A 250 -2.16 6.68 -2.70
N TRP A 251 -1.00 6.96 -2.12
CA TRP A 251 -0.74 6.76 -0.70
C TRP A 251 -1.55 7.69 0.19
N VAL A 252 -2.18 7.13 1.22
CA VAL A 252 -2.80 7.89 2.32
C VAL A 252 -2.32 7.34 3.66
N SER A 253 -2.05 8.24 4.62
CA SER A 253 -1.87 7.86 6.00
C SER A 253 -3.11 8.23 6.81
N ASP A 254 -3.69 7.25 7.48
CA ASP A 254 -4.77 7.45 8.44
C ASP A 254 -4.36 6.83 9.78
N ARG A 255 -4.37 7.65 10.84
CA ARG A 255 -3.98 7.25 12.20
C ARG A 255 -2.63 6.53 12.30
N GLY A 256 -1.67 6.92 11.46
CA GLY A 256 -0.32 6.33 11.44
C GLY A 256 -0.19 5.03 10.64
N MET A 257 -1.28 4.52 10.08
CA MET A 257 -1.28 3.39 9.16
C MET A 257 -1.31 3.91 7.72
N TRP A 258 -0.61 3.23 6.82
CA TRP A 258 -0.57 3.59 5.41
C TRP A 258 -1.49 2.69 4.59
N TYR A 259 -2.14 3.27 3.58
CA TYR A 259 -3.00 2.57 2.63
C TYR A 259 -2.71 3.10 1.23
N TYR A 260 -3.08 2.34 0.22
CA TYR A 260 -2.91 2.74 -1.17
C TYR A 260 -4.26 2.74 -1.91
N LEU A 261 -4.66 3.90 -2.42
CA LEU A 261 -5.83 4.08 -3.26
C LEU A 261 -5.39 4.01 -4.72
N ASP A 262 -6.09 3.23 -5.53
CA ASP A 262 -5.83 3.14 -6.96
C ASP A 262 -5.80 4.53 -7.61
N PRO A 263 -4.73 4.91 -8.33
CA PRO A 263 -4.60 6.25 -8.87
C PRO A 263 -5.69 6.65 -9.87
N GLN A 264 -6.33 5.69 -10.54
CA GLN A 264 -7.36 5.97 -11.55
C GLN A 264 -8.75 6.02 -10.91
N THR A 265 -9.06 5.04 -10.08
CA THR A 265 -10.41 4.79 -9.56
C THR A 265 -10.61 5.28 -8.12
N GLY A 266 -9.53 5.52 -7.36
CA GLY A 266 -9.62 5.87 -5.94
C GLY A 266 -9.95 4.70 -5.01
N VAL A 267 -10.02 3.50 -5.55
CA VAL A 267 -10.37 2.32 -4.79
C VAL A 267 -9.17 1.82 -4.00
N MET A 268 -9.35 1.60 -2.71
CA MET A 268 -8.36 1.00 -1.82
C MET A 268 -7.89 -0.36 -2.34
N GLN A 269 -6.58 -0.51 -2.43
CA GLN A 269 -5.91 -1.75 -2.82
C GLN A 269 -5.62 -2.64 -1.61
N THR A 270 -5.57 -3.95 -1.87
CA THR A 270 -5.13 -4.99 -0.94
C THR A 270 -4.20 -5.95 -1.68
N GLY A 271 -3.43 -6.75 -0.94
CA GLY A 271 -2.45 -7.68 -1.50
C GLY A 271 -1.18 -7.00 -1.98
N SER A 272 -0.44 -7.69 -2.85
CA SER A 272 0.83 -7.19 -3.39
C SER A 272 0.60 -6.11 -4.45
N ILE A 273 1.30 -4.99 -4.33
CA ILE A 273 1.35 -3.95 -5.36
C ILE A 273 2.79 -3.51 -5.62
N THR A 274 3.03 -2.93 -6.78
CA THR A 274 4.30 -2.29 -7.12
C THR A 274 4.04 -0.81 -7.38
N VAL A 275 4.76 0.06 -6.67
CA VAL A 275 4.67 1.52 -6.79
C VAL A 275 6.09 2.06 -6.96
N ASP A 276 6.33 2.77 -8.06
CA ASP A 276 7.63 3.35 -8.41
C ASP A 276 8.80 2.34 -8.36
N GLY A 277 8.52 1.09 -8.75
CA GLY A 277 9.51 0.00 -8.78
C GLY A 277 9.80 -0.66 -7.44
N ALA A 278 9.15 -0.24 -6.35
CA ALA A 278 9.19 -0.91 -5.06
C ALA A 278 7.93 -1.74 -4.84
N ASP A 279 8.10 -2.94 -4.28
CA ASP A 279 7.00 -3.84 -3.96
C ASP A 279 6.50 -3.60 -2.54
N TYR A 280 5.19 -3.55 -2.37
CA TYR A 280 4.50 -3.38 -1.09
C TYR A 280 3.49 -4.50 -0.92
N TYR A 281 3.11 -4.76 0.32
CA TYR A 281 1.98 -5.64 0.63
C TYR A 281 0.98 -4.89 1.49
N LEU A 282 -0.25 -4.82 1.02
CA LEU A 282 -1.38 -4.26 1.74
C LEU A 282 -2.14 -5.43 2.34
N GLN A 283 -2.32 -5.42 3.65
CA GLN A 283 -3.07 -6.45 4.36
C GLN A 283 -4.53 -6.49 3.87
N PRO A 284 -5.32 -7.54 4.20
CA PRO A 284 -6.73 -7.60 3.80
C PRO A 284 -7.57 -6.40 4.27
N THR A 285 -7.16 -5.75 5.36
CA THR A 285 -7.71 -4.49 5.89
C THR A 285 -7.27 -3.24 5.13
N GLY A 286 -6.37 -3.37 4.15
CA GLY A 286 -5.77 -2.30 3.35
C GLY A 286 -4.48 -1.73 3.94
N GLU A 287 -4.16 -2.06 5.18
CA GLU A 287 -3.00 -1.52 5.90
C GLU A 287 -1.69 -2.04 5.29
N MET A 288 -0.80 -1.14 4.91
CA MET A 288 0.53 -1.45 4.41
C MET A 288 1.34 -2.20 5.48
N ALA A 289 1.84 -3.36 5.11
CA ALA A 289 2.64 -4.19 5.98
C ALA A 289 4.08 -3.66 6.13
N THR A 290 4.64 -3.91 7.31
CA THR A 290 6.05 -3.74 7.61
C THR A 290 6.54 -4.96 8.39
N GLY A 291 7.83 -5.22 8.38
CA GLY A 291 8.44 -6.39 9.00
C GLY A 291 8.10 -7.69 8.27
N TRP A 292 8.09 -8.79 9.02
CA TRP A 292 7.85 -10.14 8.50
C TRP A 292 6.38 -10.37 8.18
N VAL A 293 6.10 -10.82 6.95
CA VAL A 293 4.76 -11.18 6.50
C VAL A 293 4.82 -12.57 5.87
N HIS A 294 3.89 -13.43 6.30
CA HIS A 294 3.69 -14.74 5.68
C HIS A 294 2.47 -14.68 4.77
N HIS A 295 2.68 -14.73 3.45
CA HIS A 295 1.61 -14.76 2.46
C HIS A 295 2.00 -15.68 1.30
N ALA A 296 1.00 -16.31 0.66
CA ALA A 296 1.20 -17.31 -0.39
C ALA A 296 2.17 -18.45 0.04
N ASP A 297 2.04 -18.90 1.30
CA ASP A 297 2.87 -19.94 1.92
C ASP A 297 4.38 -19.68 1.84
N ARG A 298 4.78 -18.41 1.92
CA ARG A 298 6.17 -17.95 1.91
C ARG A 298 6.35 -16.73 2.82
N TRP A 299 7.52 -16.65 3.45
CA TRP A 299 7.92 -15.47 4.23
C TRP A 299 8.54 -14.40 3.35
N HIS A 300 8.12 -13.16 3.56
CA HIS A 300 8.69 -11.96 2.97
C HIS A 300 9.00 -10.97 4.08
N PHE A 301 9.93 -10.05 3.83
CA PHE A 301 10.28 -9.00 4.77
C PHE A 301 10.09 -7.64 4.12
N TYR A 302 9.37 -6.76 4.79
CA TYR A 302 9.11 -5.38 4.37
C TYR A 302 9.82 -4.44 5.33
N SER A 303 10.53 -3.45 4.81
CA SER A 303 11.22 -2.44 5.62
C SER A 303 10.24 -1.53 6.36
N ALA A 304 10.74 -0.61 7.20
CA ALA A 304 9.90 0.35 7.91
C ALA A 304 9.15 1.31 6.97
N SER A 305 9.63 1.51 5.73
CA SER A 305 8.90 2.26 4.69
C SER A 305 7.84 1.41 3.98
N GLY A 306 7.73 0.12 4.30
CA GLY A 306 6.85 -0.84 3.63
C GLY A 306 7.42 -1.42 2.34
N ALA A 307 8.58 -0.97 1.88
CA ALA A 307 9.21 -1.54 0.69
C ALA A 307 9.75 -2.95 0.98
N GLY A 308 9.42 -3.90 0.10
CA GLY A 308 9.85 -5.29 0.17
C GLY A 308 11.36 -5.42 0.01
N VAL A 309 12.00 -6.12 0.94
CA VAL A 309 13.44 -6.34 0.94
C VAL A 309 13.81 -7.43 -0.06
N ARG A 310 14.97 -7.24 -0.71
CA ARG A 310 15.58 -8.16 -1.68
C ARG A 310 17.04 -8.34 -1.31
N GLY A 311 17.56 -9.56 -1.43
CA GLY A 311 18.90 -9.91 -0.96
C GLY A 311 19.01 -9.89 0.57
N TRP A 312 20.15 -9.46 1.09
CA TRP A 312 20.41 -9.40 2.53
C TRP A 312 19.50 -8.39 3.24
N GLY A 313 18.80 -8.85 4.27
CA GLY A 313 18.02 -8.03 5.18
C GLY A 313 18.34 -8.36 6.63
N SER A 314 18.28 -7.36 7.52
CA SER A 314 18.51 -7.56 8.95
C SER A 314 17.27 -7.21 9.77
N ASP A 315 16.90 -8.06 10.71
CA ASP A 315 15.91 -7.78 11.74
C ASP A 315 16.51 -8.04 13.13
N ARG A 316 16.47 -7.04 14.00
CA ARG A 316 17.00 -7.11 15.39
C ARG A 316 18.43 -7.67 15.51
N GLY A 317 19.29 -7.36 14.54
CA GLY A 317 20.68 -7.82 14.50
C GLY A 317 20.90 -9.21 13.91
N MET A 318 19.83 -9.92 13.54
CA MET A 318 19.90 -11.18 12.81
C MET A 318 19.81 -10.91 11.31
N TRP A 319 20.60 -11.62 10.52
CA TRP A 319 20.62 -11.50 9.06
C TRP A 319 19.79 -12.58 8.40
N TYR A 320 19.13 -12.24 7.31
CA TYR A 320 18.30 -13.11 6.50
C TYR A 320 18.58 -12.82 5.04
N TYR A 321 18.31 -13.78 4.17
CA TYR A 321 18.44 -13.59 2.73
C TYR A 321 17.08 -13.75 2.05
N LEU A 322 16.61 -12.69 1.40
CA LEU A 322 15.38 -12.64 0.63
C LEU A 322 15.75 -12.84 -0.84
N ASP A 323 15.07 -13.74 -1.54
CA ASP A 323 15.33 -14.00 -2.96
C ASP A 323 15.28 -12.68 -3.77
N PRO A 324 16.33 -12.33 -4.53
CA PRO A 324 16.39 -11.04 -5.21
C PRO A 324 15.30 -10.80 -6.26
N GLN A 325 14.67 -11.86 -6.78
CA GLN A 325 13.62 -11.75 -7.81
C GLN A 325 12.23 -11.73 -7.18
N THR A 326 12.00 -12.59 -6.20
CA THR A 326 10.67 -12.87 -5.65
C THR A 326 10.44 -12.27 -4.26
N GLY A 327 11.51 -11.95 -3.53
CA GLY A 327 11.44 -11.48 -2.14
C GLY A 327 11.17 -12.57 -1.12
N VAL A 328 11.14 -13.83 -1.54
CA VAL A 328 10.90 -14.99 -0.66
C VAL A 328 12.13 -15.26 0.19
N MET A 329 11.95 -15.34 1.50
CA MET A 329 13.00 -15.71 2.44
C MET A 329 13.58 -17.08 2.11
N GLN A 330 14.91 -17.15 2.03
CA GLN A 330 15.67 -18.37 1.81
C GLN A 330 16.03 -19.05 3.14
N THR A 331 16.15 -20.37 3.08
CA THR A 331 16.63 -21.23 4.17
C THR A 331 17.60 -22.26 3.59
N GLY A 332 18.46 -22.83 4.44
CA GLY A 332 19.47 -23.80 4.03
C GLY A 332 20.72 -23.15 3.42
N SER A 333 21.50 -23.95 2.69
CA SER A 333 22.75 -23.48 2.07
C SER A 333 22.46 -22.60 0.85
N ILE A 334 23.09 -21.44 0.79
CA ILE A 334 23.07 -20.56 -0.38
C ILE A 334 24.49 -20.11 -0.73
N THR A 335 24.68 -19.69 -1.98
CA THR A 335 25.91 -19.04 -2.44
C THR A 335 25.57 -17.65 -2.95
N VAL A 336 26.23 -16.63 -2.40
CA VAL A 336 26.05 -15.22 -2.79
C VAL A 336 27.43 -14.66 -3.09
N ASP A 337 27.61 -14.15 -4.31
CA ASP A 337 28.88 -13.57 -4.79
C ASP A 337 30.12 -14.48 -4.58
N GLY A 338 29.92 -15.80 -4.72
CA GLY A 338 30.98 -16.81 -4.57
C GLY A 338 31.32 -17.20 -3.13
N ALA A 339 30.65 -16.61 -2.14
CA ALA A 339 30.72 -17.02 -0.75
C ALA A 339 29.54 -17.91 -0.38
N ASP A 340 29.80 -18.96 0.39
CA ASP A 340 28.78 -19.89 0.86
C ASP A 340 28.29 -19.49 2.25
N TYR A 341 26.97 -19.51 2.44
CA TYR A 341 26.28 -19.20 3.68
C TYR A 341 25.34 -20.35 4.04
N TYR A 342 24.92 -20.38 5.30
CA TYR A 342 23.84 -21.25 5.74
C TYR A 342 22.79 -20.44 6.49
N LEU A 343 21.56 -20.51 6.02
CA LEU A 343 20.40 -19.90 6.66
C LEU A 343 19.72 -21.01 7.45
N GLN A 344 19.51 -20.79 8.73
CA GLN A 344 18.82 -21.73 9.61
C GLN A 344 17.38 -21.97 9.13
N PRO A 345 16.67 -23.00 9.62
CA PRO A 345 15.28 -23.26 9.23
C PRO A 345 14.33 -22.08 9.48
N THR A 346 14.64 -21.21 10.44
CA THR A 346 13.94 -19.96 10.76
C THR A 346 14.40 -18.77 9.91
N GLY A 347 15.38 -18.97 9.04
CA GLY A 347 15.91 -18.00 8.07
C GLY A 347 17.15 -17.24 8.53
N GLU A 348 17.50 -17.27 9.82
CA GLU A 348 18.67 -16.55 10.32
C GLU A 348 19.96 -17.13 9.74
N MET A 349 20.81 -16.25 9.23
CA MET A 349 22.16 -16.58 8.82
C MET A 349 22.96 -17.12 10.00
N ALA A 350 23.52 -18.31 9.81
CA ALA A 350 24.34 -18.96 10.81
C ALA A 350 25.71 -18.28 10.92
N THR A 351 26.22 -18.27 12.15
CA THR A 351 27.60 -17.91 12.50
C THR A 351 28.11 -18.92 13.52
N GLY A 352 29.42 -19.13 13.56
CA GLY A 352 30.04 -20.16 14.37
C GLY A 352 29.88 -21.58 13.82
N TRP A 353 29.91 -22.55 14.73
CA TRP A 353 29.80 -23.97 14.43
C TRP A 353 28.34 -24.38 14.12
N VAL A 354 28.15 -25.11 13.03
CA VAL A 354 26.86 -25.67 12.62
C VAL A 354 27.02 -27.15 12.33
N GLN A 355 26.20 -27.99 12.97
CA GLN A 355 26.18 -29.43 12.72
C GLN A 355 25.27 -29.75 11.55
N HIS A 356 25.82 -30.47 10.57
CA HIS A 356 25.06 -31.08 9.48
C HIS A 356 25.09 -32.60 9.61
N SER A 357 24.33 -33.30 8.77
CA SER A 357 24.27 -34.77 8.76
C SER A 357 25.61 -35.44 8.43
N ASP A 358 26.50 -34.74 7.72
CA ASP A 358 27.83 -35.21 7.32
C ASP A 358 28.98 -34.62 8.15
N GLY A 359 28.66 -33.84 9.19
CA GLY A 359 29.63 -33.30 10.13
C GLY A 359 29.52 -31.78 10.35
N TRP A 360 30.43 -31.27 11.17
CA TRP A 360 30.45 -29.86 11.58
C TRP A 360 31.05 -28.95 10.49
N ARG A 361 30.49 -27.77 10.31
CA ARG A 361 31.01 -26.68 9.49
C ARG A 361 31.13 -25.42 10.34
N PHE A 362 32.02 -24.52 9.95
CA PHE A 362 32.19 -23.24 10.63
C PHE A 362 31.88 -22.08 9.68
N TYR A 363 31.07 -21.14 10.14
CA TYR A 363 30.72 -19.91 9.46
C TYR A 363 31.29 -18.74 10.27
N ASP A 364 32.04 -17.84 9.64
CA ASP A 364 32.62 -16.71 10.37
C ASP A 364 31.55 -15.68 10.81
N LEU A 365 31.96 -14.60 11.47
CA LEU A 365 31.02 -13.58 11.95
C LEU A 365 30.29 -12.83 10.83
N SER A 366 30.80 -12.89 9.60
CA SER A 366 30.09 -12.40 8.41
C SER A 366 29.16 -13.45 7.79
N GLY A 367 29.13 -14.66 8.35
CA GLY A 367 28.33 -15.79 7.90
C GLY A 367 28.96 -16.61 6.79
N VAL A 368 30.21 -16.32 6.40
CA VAL A 368 30.88 -17.03 5.30
C VAL A 368 31.43 -18.36 5.80
N LYS A 369 31.07 -19.45 5.10
CA LYS A 369 31.57 -20.80 5.36
C LYS A 369 33.09 -20.84 5.19
N ARG A 370 33.80 -21.25 6.24
CA ARG A 370 35.26 -21.37 6.23
C ARG A 370 35.69 -22.75 5.77
N THR A 371 36.91 -22.81 5.24
CA THR A 371 37.64 -24.03 4.90
C THR A 371 39.10 -23.89 5.31
N GLY A 372 39.83 -25.01 5.36
CA GLY A 372 41.21 -25.06 5.82
C GLY A 372 41.35 -24.90 7.34
N TRP A 373 42.51 -24.43 7.77
CA TRP A 373 42.80 -24.15 9.18
C TRP A 373 41.97 -22.98 9.70
N ILE A 374 41.32 -23.19 10.84
CA ILE A 374 40.70 -22.13 11.63
C ILE A 374 41.13 -22.24 13.09
N GLN A 375 41.10 -21.11 13.80
CA GLN A 375 41.28 -21.06 15.24
C GLN A 375 39.98 -20.62 15.89
N TRP A 376 39.52 -21.38 16.89
CA TRP A 376 38.36 -21.06 17.69
C TRP A 376 38.70 -21.26 19.17
N GLY A 377 38.59 -20.17 19.95
CA GLY A 377 39.19 -20.12 21.29
C GLY A 377 40.70 -20.36 21.21
N TYR A 378 41.21 -21.30 22.01
CA TYR A 378 42.63 -21.66 22.04
C TYR A 378 42.98 -22.86 21.13
N SER A 379 41.99 -23.41 20.44
CA SER A 379 42.14 -24.65 19.67
C SER A 379 42.15 -24.38 18.18
N TRP A 380 42.93 -25.18 17.46
CA TRP A 380 42.92 -25.21 16.00
C TRP A 380 42.06 -26.36 15.50
N TYR A 381 41.38 -26.12 14.39
CA TYR A 381 40.56 -27.10 13.69
C TYR A 381 40.89 -27.05 12.20
N TYR A 382 40.63 -28.13 11.50
CA TYR A 382 40.80 -28.19 10.06
C TYR A 382 39.49 -28.57 9.37
N LEU A 383 39.02 -27.69 8.49
CA LEU A 383 37.82 -27.84 7.69
C LEU A 383 38.24 -28.28 6.28
N GLN A 384 37.67 -29.37 5.79
CA GLN A 384 38.01 -29.91 4.47
C GLN A 384 37.81 -28.86 3.36
N PRO A 385 38.80 -28.60 2.47
CA PRO A 385 38.72 -27.56 1.45
C PRO A 385 37.50 -27.62 0.51
N GLY A 386 37.01 -28.82 0.19
CA GLY A 386 35.86 -29.00 -0.71
C GLY A 386 34.50 -28.89 -0.01
N SER A 387 34.32 -29.58 1.10
CA SER A 387 33.02 -29.73 1.77
C SER A 387 32.80 -28.74 2.92
N GLY A 388 33.89 -28.22 3.50
CA GLY A 388 33.91 -27.47 4.76
C GLY A 388 33.72 -28.34 6.01
N VAL A 389 33.64 -29.66 5.88
CA VAL A 389 33.43 -30.57 7.02
C VAL A 389 34.69 -30.61 7.90
N MET A 390 34.50 -30.47 9.20
CA MET A 390 35.54 -30.56 10.21
C MET A 390 36.13 -31.98 10.29
N LEU A 391 37.46 -32.08 10.28
CA LEU A 391 38.14 -33.32 10.61
C LEU A 391 38.05 -33.59 12.12
N ALA A 392 37.67 -34.81 12.49
CA ALA A 392 37.52 -35.26 13.86
C ALA A 392 37.91 -36.73 14.02
N GLY A 393 38.53 -37.07 15.16
CA GLY A 393 38.87 -38.45 15.53
C GLY A 393 39.80 -39.15 14.54
N THR A 394 40.68 -38.41 13.88
CA THR A 394 41.46 -38.90 12.73
C THR A 394 42.86 -38.29 12.68
N THR A 395 43.77 -38.90 11.93
CA THR A 395 45.07 -38.32 11.58
C THR A 395 45.13 -38.14 10.07
N GLN A 396 45.39 -36.93 9.61
CA GLN A 396 45.44 -36.58 8.18
C GLN A 396 46.77 -35.91 7.82
N VAL A 397 47.25 -36.14 6.60
CA VAL A 397 48.43 -35.46 6.07
C VAL A 397 47.98 -34.16 5.39
N ILE A 398 48.37 -33.03 5.96
CA ILE A 398 48.06 -31.68 5.46
C ILE A 398 49.40 -30.99 5.22
N ASP A 399 49.58 -30.43 4.02
CA ASP A 399 50.84 -29.80 3.59
C ASP A 399 52.09 -30.67 3.81
N GLY A 400 51.94 -31.99 3.64
CA GLY A 400 53.02 -32.97 3.76
C GLY A 400 53.36 -33.41 5.19
N GLN A 401 52.64 -32.94 6.21
CA GLN A 401 52.83 -33.33 7.61
C GLN A 401 51.59 -34.01 8.21
N PRO A 402 51.74 -35.06 9.04
CA PRO A 402 50.63 -35.67 9.74
C PRO A 402 50.14 -34.77 10.88
N HIS A 403 48.82 -34.54 10.92
CA HIS A 403 48.13 -33.79 11.97
C HIS A 403 47.03 -34.68 12.56
N THR A 404 47.02 -34.82 13.88
CA THR A 404 46.02 -35.62 14.61
C THR A 404 44.95 -34.71 15.19
N PHE A 405 43.68 -35.05 14.96
CA PHE A 405 42.51 -34.35 15.47
C PHE A 405 41.77 -35.26 16.45
N MET A 406 41.45 -34.71 17.62
CA MET A 406 40.62 -35.36 18.64
C MET A 406 39.18 -35.59 18.13
N PRO A 407 38.36 -36.43 18.79
CA PRO A 407 36.96 -36.66 18.39
C PRO A 407 36.09 -35.39 18.32
N ASP A 408 36.44 -34.34 19.07
CA ASP A 408 35.80 -33.02 19.03
C ASP A 408 36.38 -32.09 17.94
N GLY A 409 37.33 -32.59 17.15
CA GLY A 409 38.01 -31.88 16.07
C GLY A 409 39.19 -31.00 16.49
N LYS A 410 39.51 -30.89 17.78
CA LYS A 410 40.66 -30.10 18.24
C LYS A 410 41.96 -30.75 17.74
N TRP A 411 42.82 -29.95 17.12
CA TRP A 411 44.15 -30.37 16.67
C TRP A 411 45.09 -30.58 17.86
N VAL A 412 45.84 -31.68 17.83
CA VAL A 412 46.92 -31.98 18.78
C VAL A 412 48.24 -31.55 18.15
N GLY A 413 48.75 -30.41 18.60
CA GLY A 413 49.92 -29.73 18.02
C GLY A 413 50.94 -29.29 19.05
#